data_AF-A0A3D2YYH0-F1
#
_entry.id   AF-A0A3D2YYH0-F1
#
_cell.length_a   1.000
_cell.length_b   1.000
_cell.length_c   1.000
_cell.angle_alpha   90.00
_cell.angle_beta   90.00
_cell.angle_gamma   90.00
#
_symmetry.space_group_name_H-M   'P 1'
#
loop_
_entity.id
_entity.type
_entity.pdbx_description
1 polymer ?
#
loop_
_entity_poly.entity_id
_entity_poly.type
_entity_poly.pdbx_seq_one_letter_code
_entity_poly.pdbx_strand_id
1 'polypeptide(L)'
;MKITKIEQFFPLPRVRLVKITTDTGISGWGETTLEGKPQSVVAAVDELAQYFLGKDPLRIEHHWQHVYRSAFFRGGNVLMTALSGIDQALWDISGKHYGVPTHAL
;
A
#
# COMPACT_ATOMS: atom_id res chain seq x y z
N MET A 1 -4.02 7.91 14.19
CA MET A 1 -3.24 6.70 13.86
C MET A 1 -2.14 7.10 12.90
N LYS A 2 -0.94 6.52 12.98
CA LYS A 2 0.18 6.80 12.07
C LYS A 2 0.79 5.51 11.55
N ILE A 3 1.18 5.50 10.28
CA ILE A 3 1.97 4.43 9.68
C ILE A 3 3.39 4.47 10.26
N THR A 4 3.85 3.34 10.81
CA THR A 4 5.18 3.21 11.43
C THR A 4 6.11 2.32 10.63
N LYS A 5 5.57 1.35 9.88
CA LYS A 5 6.38 0.41 9.11
C LYS A 5 5.66 -0.04 7.84
N ILE A 6 6.43 -0.21 6.77
CA ILE A 6 6.00 -0.82 5.52
C ILE A 6 7.01 -1.91 5.19
N GLU A 7 6.52 -3.14 5.03
CA GLU A 7 7.36 -4.32 4.82
C GLU A 7 6.87 -5.10 3.61
N GLN A 8 7.79 -5.67 2.85
CA GLN A 8 7.50 -6.50 1.69
C GLN A 8 7.78 -7.97 2.01
N PHE A 9 6.90 -8.87 1.56
CA PHE A 9 7.00 -10.32 1.80
C PHE A 9 6.90 -11.09 0.48
N PHE A 10 7.72 -12.13 0.37
CA PHE A 10 7.85 -12.93 -0.85
C PHE A 10 7.69 -14.43 -0.52
N PRO A 11 6.48 -14.87 -0.11
CA PRO A 11 6.27 -16.24 0.39
C PRO A 11 6.37 -17.30 -0.72
N LEU A 12 6.19 -16.90 -1.97
CA LEU A 12 6.29 -17.75 -3.16
C LEU A 12 7.05 -17.00 -4.25
N PRO A 13 7.67 -17.70 -5.23
CA PRO A 13 8.54 -17.06 -6.23
C PRO A 13 7.90 -15.87 -6.96
N ARG A 14 6.59 -15.95 -7.24
CA ARG A 14 5.84 -14.95 -7.99
C ARG A 14 5.05 -13.98 -7.11
N VAL A 15 4.76 -14.36 -5.87
CA VAL A 15 3.90 -13.57 -4.99
C VAL A 15 4.69 -12.43 -4.37
N ARG A 16 4.12 -11.23 -4.39
CA ARG A 16 4.64 -10.05 -3.71
C ARG A 16 3.54 -9.48 -2.82
N LEU A 17 3.79 -9.39 -1.52
CA LEU A 17 2.85 -8.81 -0.56
C LEU A 17 3.48 -7.60 0.11
N VAL A 18 2.65 -6.65 0.50
CA VAL A 18 3.02 -5.52 1.35
C VAL A 18 2.20 -5.56 2.64
N LYS A 19 2.87 -5.29 3.76
CA LYS A 19 2.24 -5.11 5.06
C LYS A 19 2.51 -3.69 5.55
N ILE A 20 1.45 -3.00 5.95
CA ILE A 20 1.55 -1.68 6.58
C ILE A 20 1.19 -1.85 8.06
N THR A 21 2.05 -1.38 8.95
CA THR A 21 1.84 -1.42 10.40
C THR A 21 1.71 0.00 10.94
N THR A 22 0.81 0.18 11.89
CA THR A 22 0.52 1.48 12.51
C THR A 22 1.02 1.56 13.95
N ASP A 23 1.09 2.76 14.51
CA ASP A 23 1.42 3.03 15.92
C ASP A 23 0.40 2.44 16.92
N THR A 24 -0.80 2.10 16.45
CA THR A 24 -1.84 1.44 17.25
C THR A 24 -1.76 -0.09 17.23
N GLY A 25 -0.79 -0.67 16.51
CA GLY A 25 -0.65 -2.12 16.35
C GLY A 25 -1.56 -2.74 15.27
N ILE A 26 -2.53 -1.98 14.73
CA ILE A 26 -3.30 -2.42 13.56
C ILE A 26 -2.36 -2.52 12.36
N SER A 27 -2.51 -3.62 11.61
CA SER A 27 -1.79 -3.82 10.35
C SER A 27 -2.72 -4.25 9.24
N GLY A 28 -2.41 -3.77 8.03
CA GLY A 28 -3.13 -4.12 6.81
C GLY A 28 -2.22 -4.80 5.80
N TRP A 29 -2.83 -5.61 4.94
CA TRP A 29 -2.17 -6.37 3.90
C TRP A 29 -2.69 -6.00 2.52
N GLY A 30 -1.78 -5.99 1.55
CA GLY A 30 -2.11 -5.88 0.14
C GLY A 30 -1.13 -6.67 -0.71
N GLU A 31 -1.48 -6.84 -1.98
CA GLU A 31 -0.72 -7.60 -2.96
C GLU A 31 -0.15 -6.68 -4.03
N THR A 32 1.14 -6.85 -4.33
CA THR A 32 1.90 -6.06 -5.30
C THR A 32 2.50 -6.94 -6.41
N THR A 33 1.87 -8.08 -6.69
CA THR A 33 2.32 -9.01 -7.73
C THR A 33 2.15 -8.39 -9.12
N LEU A 34 3.26 -8.23 -9.84
CA LEU A 34 3.27 -7.96 -11.29
C LEU A 34 4.13 -8.99 -12.00
N GLU A 35 3.46 -9.89 -12.71
CA GLU A 35 4.13 -10.94 -13.49
C GLU A 35 5.12 -10.34 -14.49
N GLY A 36 6.32 -10.93 -14.53
CA GLY A 36 7.42 -10.51 -15.41
C GLY A 36 8.16 -9.24 -14.99
N LYS A 37 7.67 -8.46 -14.01
CA LYS A 37 8.35 -7.24 -13.51
C LYS A 37 8.39 -7.13 -11.98
N PRO A 38 8.75 -8.19 -11.23
CA PRO A 38 8.68 -8.18 -9.77
C PRO A 38 9.63 -7.16 -9.13
N GLN A 39 10.86 -7.04 -9.63
CA GLN A 39 11.86 -6.14 -9.05
C GLN A 39 11.49 -4.67 -9.25
N SER A 40 10.90 -4.33 -10.39
CA SER A 40 10.44 -2.96 -10.67
C SER A 40 9.33 -2.55 -9.70
N VAL A 41 8.40 -3.46 -9.38
CA VAL A 41 7.33 -3.16 -8.41
C VAL A 41 7.87 -3.09 -7.00
N VAL A 42 8.79 -3.98 -6.60
CA VAL A 42 9.43 -3.90 -5.27
C VAL A 42 10.10 -2.54 -5.05
N ALA A 43 10.87 -2.07 -6.05
CA ALA A 43 11.50 -0.75 -5.98
C ALA A 43 10.47 0.40 -5.92
N ALA A 44 9.40 0.32 -6.72
CA ALA A 44 8.34 1.31 -6.68
C ALA A 44 7.61 1.35 -5.31
N VAL A 45 7.40 0.20 -4.68
CA VAL A 45 6.84 0.14 -3.32
C VAL A 45 7.76 0.82 -2.32
N ASP A 46 9.08 0.60 -2.40
CA ASP A 46 10.05 1.24 -1.50
C ASP A 46 10.09 2.76 -1.67
N GLU A 47 10.03 3.26 -2.91
CA GLU A 47 9.93 4.70 -3.20
C GLU A 47 8.65 5.31 -2.62
N LEU A 48 7.49 4.66 -2.85
CA LEU A 48 6.22 5.12 -2.32
C LEU A 48 6.17 5.05 -0.80
N ALA A 49 6.79 4.04 -0.18
CA ALA A 49 6.77 3.83 1.26
C ALA A 49 7.30 5.05 2.03
N GLN A 50 8.31 5.75 1.49
CA GLN A 50 8.87 6.96 2.10
C GLN A 50 7.81 8.05 2.32
N TYR A 51 6.87 8.20 1.39
CA TYR A 51 5.77 9.14 1.54
C TYR A 51 4.85 8.73 2.69
N PHE A 52 4.53 7.44 2.83
CA PHE A 52 3.49 6.99 3.77
C PHE A 52 3.92 7.00 5.25
N LEU A 53 5.21 6.91 5.56
CA LEU A 53 5.69 6.89 6.93
C LEU A 53 5.24 8.15 7.71
N GLY A 54 4.68 7.94 8.90
CA GLY A 54 4.16 8.98 9.78
C GLY A 54 2.80 9.56 9.39
N LYS A 55 2.20 9.14 8.26
CA LYS A 55 0.89 9.62 7.81
C LYS A 55 -0.26 8.81 8.40
N ASP A 56 -1.43 9.43 8.41
CA ASP A 56 -2.67 8.81 8.87
C ASP A 56 -3.25 7.87 7.80
N PRO A 57 -3.25 6.54 8.03
CA PRO A 57 -3.68 5.57 7.02
C PRO A 57 -5.15 5.70 6.62
N LEU A 58 -5.98 6.36 7.42
CA LEU A 58 -7.42 6.51 7.14
C LEU A 58 -7.71 7.58 6.08
N ARG A 59 -6.72 8.36 5.65
CA ARG A 59 -6.86 9.37 4.58
C ARG A 59 -6.64 8.77 3.19
N ILE A 60 -7.27 7.62 2.92
CA ILE A 60 -7.01 6.75 1.76
C ILE A 60 -7.07 7.54 0.44
N GLU A 61 -8.21 8.16 0.13
CA GLU A 61 -8.39 8.92 -1.13
C GLU A 61 -7.36 10.06 -1.28
N HIS A 62 -7.04 10.76 -0.19
CA HIS A 62 -6.02 11.81 -0.22
C HIS A 62 -4.64 11.23 -0.56
N HIS A 63 -4.26 10.08 0.00
CA HIS A 63 -3.00 9.44 -0.34
C HIS A 63 -2.97 8.92 -1.77
N TRP A 64 -4.07 8.30 -2.21
CA TRP A 64 -4.21 7.80 -3.57
C TRP A 64 -4.05 8.94 -4.58
N GLN A 65 -4.80 10.04 -4.40
CA GLN A 65 -4.72 11.21 -5.26
C GLN A 65 -3.35 11.87 -5.23
N HIS A 66 -2.75 11.98 -4.04
CA HIS A 66 -1.42 12.56 -3.89
C HIS A 66 -0.40 11.74 -4.68
N VAL A 67 -0.32 10.43 -4.46
CA VAL A 67 0.67 9.57 -5.13
C VAL A 67 0.43 9.51 -6.64
N TYR A 68 -0.83 9.32 -7.07
CA TYR A 68 -1.15 9.19 -8.48
C TYR A 68 -0.88 10.47 -9.29
N ARG A 69 -1.06 11.64 -8.67
CA ARG A 69 -1.00 12.94 -9.37
C ARG A 69 0.24 13.77 -9.07
N SER A 70 1.01 13.46 -8.02
CA SER A 70 2.26 14.16 -7.70
C SER A 70 3.36 13.83 -8.71
N ALA A 71 3.30 12.65 -9.32
CA ALA A 71 4.14 12.32 -10.45
C ALA A 71 3.72 13.11 -11.69
N PHE A 72 4.69 13.70 -12.40
CA PHE A 72 4.44 14.42 -13.65
C PHE A 72 3.82 13.49 -14.71
N PHE A 73 4.41 12.30 -14.89
CA PHE A 73 3.86 11.21 -15.67
C PHE A 73 3.10 10.25 -14.76
N ARG A 74 1.89 9.86 -15.15
CA ARG A 74 0.97 9.16 -14.25
C ARG A 74 0.81 7.69 -14.62
N GLY A 75 0.82 6.83 -13.61
CA GLY A 75 0.40 5.43 -13.72
C GLY A 75 1.38 4.54 -14.48
N GLY A 76 0.82 3.66 -15.32
CA GLY A 76 1.57 2.53 -15.89
C GLY A 76 1.52 1.30 -14.96
N ASN A 77 1.84 0.13 -15.52
CA ASN A 77 1.69 -1.15 -14.81
C ASN A 77 2.50 -1.23 -13.50
N VAL A 78 3.73 -0.74 -13.48
CA VAL A 78 4.60 -0.80 -12.28
C VAL A 78 4.05 0.08 -11.15
N LEU A 79 3.86 1.38 -11.42
CA LEU A 79 3.41 2.34 -10.39
C LEU A 79 1.98 2.03 -9.92
N MET A 80 1.08 1.65 -10.83
CA MET A 80 -0.30 1.30 -10.44
C MET A 80 -0.36 0.00 -9.64
N THR A 81 0.51 -0.98 -9.89
CA THR A 81 0.57 -2.20 -9.07
C THR A 81 1.07 -1.86 -7.66
N ALA A 82 2.13 -1.07 -7.53
CA ALA A 82 2.65 -0.64 -6.23
C ALA A 82 1.60 0.17 -5.43
N LEU A 83 0.96 1.14 -6.08
CA LEU A 83 -0.09 1.95 -5.46
C LEU A 83 -1.30 1.09 -5.06
N SER A 84 -1.75 0.17 -5.91
CA SER A 84 -2.88 -0.72 -5.61
C SER A 84 -2.63 -1.59 -4.39
N GLY A 85 -1.44 -2.18 -4.23
CA GLY A 85 -1.15 -3.00 -3.06
C GLY A 85 -1.08 -2.19 -1.76
N ILE A 86 -0.59 -0.95 -1.82
CA ILE A 86 -0.66 -0.04 -0.68
C ILE A 86 -2.12 0.33 -0.37
N ASP A 87 -2.92 0.68 -1.36
CA ASP A 87 -4.35 1.03 -1.20
C ASP A 87 -5.15 -0.10 -0.55
N GLN A 88 -4.95 -1.34 -1.01
CA GLN A 88 -5.53 -2.53 -0.39
C GLN A 88 -5.17 -2.63 1.10
N ALA A 89 -3.90 -2.43 1.45
CA ALA A 89 -3.45 -2.48 2.85
C ALA A 89 -4.07 -1.36 3.69
N LEU A 90 -4.27 -0.16 3.12
CA LEU A 90 -4.95 0.94 3.82
C LEU A 90 -6.44 0.64 4.05
N TRP A 91 -7.12 0.04 3.08
CA TRP A 91 -8.51 -0.39 3.23
C TRP A 91 -8.67 -1.53 4.23
N ASP A 92 -7.73 -2.46 4.29
CA ASP A 92 -7.67 -3.51 5.31
C ASP A 92 -7.46 -2.91 6.72
N ILE A 93 -6.58 -1.89 6.85
CA ILE A 93 -6.45 -1.11 8.10
C ILE A 93 -7.78 -0.44 8.47
N SER A 94 -8.47 0.19 7.51
CA SER A 94 -9.73 0.89 7.76
C SER A 94 -10.81 -0.07 8.26
N GLY A 95 -11.00 -1.21 7.58
CA GLY A 95 -11.95 -2.23 8.02
C GLY A 95 -11.66 -2.74 9.44
N LYS A 96 -10.38 -3.03 9.75
CA LYS A 96 -9.95 -3.42 11.10
C LYS A 96 -10.12 -2.32 12.14
N HIS A 97 -9.89 -1.07 11.77
CA HIS A 97 -10.07 0.08 12.66
C HIS A 97 -11.53 0.28 13.06
N TYR A 98 -12.45 0.17 12.09
CA TYR A 98 -13.89 0.32 12.33
C TYR A 98 -14.59 -0.97 12.75
N GLY A 99 -13.91 -2.12 12.72
CA GLY A 99 -14.47 -3.42 13.10
C GLY A 99 -15.50 -3.95 12.10
N VAL A 100 -15.39 -3.58 10.82
CA VAL A 100 -16.33 -3.96 9.76
C VAL A 100 -15.61 -4.51 8.53
N PRO A 101 -16.27 -5.36 7.72
CA PRO A 101 -15.70 -5.75 6.43
C PRO A 101 -15.61 -4.53 5.50
N THR A 102 -14.58 -4.48 4.66
CA THR A 102 -14.29 -3.34 3.77
C THR A 102 -15.47 -2.93 2.88
N HIS A 103 -16.30 -3.88 2.44
CA HIS A 103 -17.47 -3.58 1.59
C HIS A 103 -18.59 -2.80 2.29
N ALA A 104 -18.50 -2.60 3.60
CA ALA A 104 -19.48 -1.87 4.41
C ALA A 104 -19.06 -0.42 4.69
N LEU A 105 -17.91 0.02 4.17
CA LEU A 105 -17.35 1.37 4.32
C LEU A 105 -17.72 2.29 3.15
#